data_AF-A0A8X6PF68-F1
#
_entry.id   AF-A0A8X6PF68-F1
#
_cell.length_a   1.000
_cell.length_b   1.000
_cell.length_c   1.000
_cell.angle_alpha   90.00
_cell.angle_beta   90.00
_cell.angle_gamma   90.00
#
_symmetry.space_group_name_H-M   'P 1'
#
loop_
_entity.id
_entity.type
_entity.pdbx_description
1 polymer ?
#
loop_
_entity_poly.entity_id
_entity_poly.type
_entity_poly.pdbx_seq_one_letter_code
_entity_poly.pdbx_strand_id
1 'polypeptide(L)'
;KEALFHLVFDMQSEEYFRPDREVGAIISIHSPNSLVNPFYDGFVIKPGNLYTVHLKMVEEKLLPSPYETQCQDYKSIWRLRGGKGPLNQEMCVAECAYNISMEQCNCVVPGILYHHDKRICNDEELDCFHFNLSECYRMCQQPCEFTDFEYDVQERKLEINNVQSVEDLYSMDPVMRNRAVMLIFLKRPEVIIYSHRPQYEDIEIFSFFGGYIGMWLGISLIAVFDLLENVTLVTYFWIKQKLKSN
;
A
#
# COMPACT_ATOMS: atom_id res chain seq x y z
N LYS A 1 16.84 -8.04 24.33
CA LYS A 1 16.54 -8.14 22.89
C LYS A 1 17.47 -7.16 22.19
N GLU A 2 18.19 -7.59 21.16
CA GLU A 2 19.06 -6.70 20.38
C GLU A 2 18.21 -5.81 19.46
N ALA A 3 18.70 -4.59 19.19
CA ALA A 3 18.06 -3.70 18.24
C ALA A 3 18.35 -4.19 16.82
N LEU A 4 17.36 -4.14 15.94
CA LEU A 4 17.55 -4.41 14.52
C LEU A 4 18.40 -3.32 13.86
N PHE A 5 18.10 -2.07 14.20
CA PHE A 5 18.79 -0.90 13.69
C PHE A 5 19.19 0.01 14.84
N HIS A 6 20.43 0.48 14.79
CA HIS A 6 20.98 1.47 15.69
C HIS A 6 21.39 2.68 14.86
N LEU A 7 20.56 3.72 14.88
CA LEU A 7 20.74 4.92 14.08
C LEU A 7 21.10 6.09 14.99
N VAL A 8 22.12 6.85 14.60
CA VAL A 8 22.56 8.08 15.29
C VAL A 8 22.47 9.21 14.28
N PHE A 9 21.64 10.19 14.58
CA PHE A 9 21.43 11.39 13.77
C PHE A 9 22.19 12.53 14.40
N ASP A 10 23.07 13.19 13.65
CA ASP A 10 23.70 14.44 14.04
C ASP A 10 22.93 15.58 13.36
N MET A 11 22.24 16.40 14.14
CA MET A 11 21.34 17.42 13.61
C MET A 11 22.05 18.72 13.23
N GLN A 12 23.35 18.87 13.52
CA GLN A 12 24.16 20.04 13.13
C GLN A 12 23.41 21.39 13.25
N SER A 13 22.90 21.68 14.46
CA SER A 13 22.00 22.82 14.71
C SER A 13 22.58 24.18 14.28
N GLU A 14 23.90 24.31 14.20
CA GLU A 14 24.62 25.51 13.76
C GLU A 14 24.49 25.80 12.25
N GLU A 15 24.16 24.79 11.43
CA GLU A 15 23.99 24.94 9.97
C GLU A 15 22.56 25.37 9.58
N TYR A 16 21.65 25.53 10.55
CA TYR A 16 20.27 25.88 10.27
C TYR A 16 20.13 27.35 9.85
N PHE A 17 19.72 27.59 8.60
CA PHE A 17 19.43 28.93 8.08
C PHE A 17 18.22 29.63 8.72
N ARG A 18 17.35 28.86 9.39
CA ARG A 18 16.06 29.32 9.91
C ARG A 18 16.00 29.10 11.43
N PRO A 19 16.46 30.07 12.25
CA PRO A 19 16.50 29.94 13.70
C PRO A 19 15.10 29.93 14.34
N ASP A 20 14.06 30.27 13.57
CA ASP A 20 12.65 30.23 13.97
C ASP A 20 12.07 28.80 14.06
N ARG A 21 12.78 27.80 13.53
CA ARG A 21 12.29 26.42 13.47
C ARG A 21 12.95 25.54 14.53
N GLU A 22 12.16 24.65 15.13
CA GLU A 22 12.70 23.60 15.99
C GLU A 22 13.61 22.67 15.19
N VAL A 23 14.80 22.42 15.73
CA VAL A 23 15.77 21.49 15.14
C VAL A 23 15.32 20.05 15.38
N GLY A 24 15.27 19.27 14.32
CA GLY A 24 14.89 17.86 14.36
C GLY A 24 14.82 17.26 12.96
N ALA A 25 14.58 15.95 12.90
CA ALA A 25 14.33 15.22 11.66
C ALA A 25 12.94 14.60 11.70
N ILE A 26 12.32 14.44 10.53
CA ILE A 26 11.04 13.75 10.38
C ILE A 26 11.33 12.40 9.75
N ILE A 27 10.91 11.33 10.41
CA ILE A 27 11.18 9.95 10.00
C ILE A 27 9.85 9.26 9.72
N SER A 28 9.74 8.62 8.57
CA SER A 28 8.69 7.64 8.26
C SER A 28 9.31 6.27 8.05
N ILE A 29 8.59 5.22 8.45
CA ILE A 29 8.99 3.83 8.26
C ILE A 29 7.92 3.16 7.40
N HIS A 30 8.33 2.60 6.27
CA HIS A 30 7.40 2.09 5.27
C HIS A 30 8.00 0.91 4.50
N SER A 31 7.16 0.21 3.73
CA SER A 31 7.58 -0.88 2.85
C SER A 31 8.46 -0.38 1.71
N PRO A 32 9.45 -1.17 1.23
CA PRO A 32 10.25 -0.80 0.06
C PRO A 32 9.41 -0.65 -1.23
N ASN A 33 8.19 -1.19 -1.22
CA ASN A 33 7.25 -1.08 -2.34
C ASN A 33 6.25 0.07 -2.17
N SER A 34 6.32 0.84 -1.08
CA SER A 34 5.46 2.00 -0.84
C SER A 34 6.22 3.32 -1.02
N LEU A 35 5.55 4.33 -1.57
CA LEU A 35 6.04 5.71 -1.59
C LEU A 35 5.24 6.48 -0.54
N VAL A 36 5.93 7.01 0.48
CA VAL A 36 5.30 7.78 1.55
C VAL A 36 5.89 9.19 1.61
N ASN A 37 5.12 10.13 2.13
CA ASN A 37 5.61 11.46 2.38
C ASN A 37 5.89 11.62 3.89
N PRO A 38 7.15 11.72 4.33
CA PRO A 38 7.49 11.84 5.75
C PRO A 38 6.82 13.02 6.44
N PHE A 39 6.48 14.10 5.72
CA PHE A 39 5.81 15.27 6.32
C PHE A 39 4.37 14.99 6.75
N TYR A 40 3.71 13.98 6.18
CA TYR A 40 2.35 13.59 6.55
C TYR A 40 2.34 12.33 7.42
N ASP A 41 3.13 11.32 7.06
CA ASP A 41 3.09 9.99 7.66
C ASP A 41 4.24 9.73 8.66
N GLY A 42 5.10 10.72 8.89
CA GLY A 42 6.27 10.60 9.74
C GLY A 42 6.07 11.09 11.17
N PHE A 43 7.05 10.79 12.01
CA PHE A 43 7.18 11.32 13.37
C PHE A 43 8.47 12.12 13.50
N VAL A 44 8.45 13.11 14.41
CA VAL A 44 9.59 14.00 14.63
C VAL A 44 10.53 13.40 15.67
N ILE A 45 11.82 13.39 15.36
CA ILE A 45 12.89 13.14 16.33
C ILE A 45 13.64 14.43 16.62
N LYS A 46 13.90 14.67 17.90
CA LYS A 46 14.59 15.87 18.40
C LYS A 46 15.97 15.51 18.95
N PRO A 47 16.95 16.42 18.87
CA PRO A 47 18.28 16.16 19.40
C PRO A 47 18.26 16.12 20.95
N GLY A 48 19.25 15.44 21.54
CA GLY A 48 19.33 15.17 22.98
C GLY A 48 18.39 14.05 23.49
N ASN A 49 17.70 13.36 22.58
CA ASN A 49 16.74 12.31 22.90
C ASN A 49 17.16 10.94 22.34
N LEU A 50 16.75 9.90 23.06
CA LEU A 50 16.78 8.50 22.67
C LEU A 50 15.35 8.06 22.31
N TYR A 51 15.17 7.59 21.09
CA TYR A 51 13.92 7.05 20.58
C TYR A 51 14.02 5.52 20.50
N THR A 52 13.12 4.84 21.19
CA THR A 52 12.95 3.39 21.05
C THR A 52 11.70 3.13 20.24
N VAL A 53 11.87 2.60 19.03
CA VAL A 53 10.79 2.32 18.08
C VAL A 53 10.50 0.82 18.09
N HIS A 54 9.28 0.46 18.47
CA HIS A 54 8.82 -0.92 18.42
C HIS A 54 7.98 -1.16 17.17
N LEU A 55 8.57 -1.85 16.19
CA LEU A 55 7.93 -2.20 14.92
C LEU A 55 7.07 -3.46 15.04
N LYS A 56 5.95 -3.43 14.34
CA LYS A 56 5.04 -4.55 14.09
C LYS A 56 4.70 -4.55 12.59
N MET A 57 4.98 -5.67 11.94
CA MET A 57 4.68 -5.84 10.52
C MET A 57 3.27 -6.41 10.36
N VAL A 58 2.48 -5.76 9.50
CA VAL A 58 1.13 -6.17 9.14
C VAL A 58 1.07 -6.31 7.61
N GLU A 59 0.58 -7.44 7.13
CA GLU A 59 0.38 -7.70 5.71
C GLU A 59 -1.11 -7.85 5.45
N GLU A 60 -1.61 -7.16 4.44
CA GLU A 60 -3.02 -7.23 4.05
C GLU A 60 -3.15 -7.81 2.64
N LYS A 61 -4.10 -8.72 2.48
CA LYS A 61 -4.45 -9.37 1.21
C LYS A 61 -5.91 -9.12 0.92
N LEU A 62 -6.16 -8.30 -0.08
CA LEU A 62 -7.49 -7.94 -0.55
C LEU A 62 -7.89 -8.79 -1.76
N LEU A 63 -9.16 -8.66 -2.16
CA LEU A 63 -9.70 -9.38 -3.31
C LEU A 63 -9.94 -8.43 -4.49
N PRO A 64 -9.62 -8.87 -5.73
CA PRO A 64 -9.84 -8.06 -6.93
C PRO A 64 -11.35 -7.95 -7.24
N SER A 65 -11.70 -7.20 -8.28
CA SER A 65 -13.06 -7.24 -8.83
C SER A 65 -13.47 -8.70 -9.13
N PRO A 66 -14.70 -9.14 -8.81
CA PRO A 66 -15.92 -8.38 -8.50
C PRO A 66 -16.17 -8.12 -6.99
N TYR A 67 -15.21 -8.40 -6.12
CA TYR A 67 -15.37 -8.19 -4.67
C TYR A 67 -15.31 -6.70 -4.30
N GLU A 68 -15.93 -6.34 -3.16
CA GLU A 68 -16.08 -4.94 -2.71
C GLU A 68 -14.75 -4.17 -2.64
N THR A 69 -13.67 -4.85 -2.26
CA THR A 69 -12.32 -4.28 -2.16
C THR A 69 -11.78 -3.76 -3.51
N GLN A 70 -12.25 -4.31 -4.64
CA GLN A 70 -11.89 -3.88 -6.01
C GLN A 70 -10.39 -3.61 -6.21
N CYS A 71 -9.53 -4.40 -5.56
CA CYS A 71 -8.11 -4.11 -5.53
C CYS A 71 -7.44 -4.35 -6.89
N GLN A 72 -6.27 -3.73 -7.07
CA GLN A 72 -5.46 -3.87 -8.27
C GLN A 72 -4.13 -4.60 -7.96
N ASP A 73 -3.77 -5.56 -8.81
CA ASP A 73 -2.51 -6.29 -8.71
C ASP A 73 -1.38 -5.53 -9.42
N TYR A 74 -0.82 -4.55 -8.71
CA TYR A 74 0.32 -3.78 -9.20
C TYR A 74 1.57 -4.62 -9.45
N LYS A 75 1.81 -5.69 -8.66
CA LYS A 75 2.99 -6.55 -8.84
C LYS A 75 2.95 -7.24 -10.20
N SER A 76 1.78 -7.75 -10.61
CA SER A 76 1.60 -8.36 -11.92
C SER A 76 1.77 -7.33 -13.06
N ILE A 77 1.19 -6.14 -12.91
CA ILE A 77 1.32 -5.06 -13.91
C ILE A 77 2.79 -4.63 -14.06
N TRP A 78 3.49 -4.43 -12.95
CA TRP A 78 4.91 -4.05 -12.93
C TRP A 78 5.80 -5.10 -13.61
N ARG A 79 5.53 -6.39 -13.37
CA ARG A 79 6.22 -7.50 -14.07
C ARG A 79 5.96 -7.47 -15.57
N LEU A 80 4.71 -7.28 -16.00
CA LEU A 80 4.33 -7.18 -17.41
C LEU A 80 5.00 -5.97 -18.11
N ARG A 81 5.25 -4.89 -17.37
CA ARG A 81 5.95 -3.69 -17.85
C ARG A 81 7.49 -3.82 -17.80
N GLY A 82 8.03 -5.02 -17.58
CA GLY A 82 9.48 -5.24 -17.55
C GLY A 82 10.17 -4.60 -16.35
N GLY A 83 9.48 -4.53 -15.21
CA GLY A 83 10.04 -3.97 -13.98
C GLY A 83 9.93 -2.44 -13.88
N LYS A 84 8.97 -1.83 -14.58
CA LYS A 84 8.73 -0.39 -14.60
C LYS A 84 7.28 -0.06 -14.21
N GLY A 85 7.09 1.08 -13.57
CA GLY A 85 5.78 1.59 -13.19
C GLY A 85 5.46 1.42 -11.70
N PRO A 86 4.21 1.69 -11.30
CA PRO A 86 3.80 1.79 -9.90
C PRO A 86 3.66 0.42 -9.22
N LEU A 87 4.00 0.37 -7.94
CA LEU A 87 3.87 -0.82 -7.08
C LEU A 87 2.75 -0.69 -6.03
N ASN A 88 2.18 0.50 -5.89
CA ASN A 88 1.12 0.85 -4.94
C ASN A 88 0.23 1.95 -5.55
N GLN A 89 -0.79 2.36 -4.80
CA GLN A 89 -1.75 3.35 -5.24
C GLN A 89 -1.14 4.75 -5.35
N GLU A 90 -0.29 5.17 -4.41
CA GLU A 90 0.34 6.49 -4.36
C GLU A 90 1.25 6.73 -5.58
N MET A 91 2.04 5.72 -5.94
CA MET A 91 2.88 5.72 -7.15
C MET A 91 2.01 5.73 -8.42
N CYS A 92 0.86 5.08 -8.41
CA CYS A 92 -0.08 5.12 -9.53
C CYS A 92 -0.66 6.52 -9.70
N VAL A 93 -1.05 7.18 -8.61
CA VAL A 93 -1.54 8.56 -8.63
C VAL A 93 -0.43 9.51 -9.08
N ALA A 94 0.81 9.30 -8.63
CA ALA A 94 1.97 10.08 -9.09
C ALA A 94 2.25 9.89 -10.59
N GLU A 95 2.18 8.64 -11.09
CA GLU A 95 2.29 8.33 -12.53
C GLU A 95 1.16 9.01 -13.33
N CYS A 96 -0.06 8.98 -12.82
CA CYS A 96 -1.22 9.64 -13.41
C CYS A 96 -1.04 11.15 -13.50
N ALA A 97 -0.63 11.80 -12.40
CA ALA A 97 -0.34 13.24 -12.39
C ALA A 97 0.78 13.61 -13.36
N TYR A 98 1.85 12.79 -13.42
CA TYR A 98 2.93 12.97 -14.38
C TYR A 98 2.44 12.89 -15.84
N ASN A 99 1.59 11.90 -16.17
CA ASN A 99 1.05 11.76 -17.51
C ASN A 99 0.17 12.96 -17.90
N ILE A 100 -0.71 13.42 -17.00
CA ILE A 100 -1.55 14.61 -17.21
C ILE A 100 -0.69 15.85 -17.44
N SER A 101 0.35 16.04 -16.63
CA SER A 101 1.30 17.15 -16.78
C SER A 101 1.98 17.13 -18.15
N MET A 102 2.44 15.96 -18.59
CA MET A 102 3.08 15.80 -19.88
C MET A 102 2.10 16.02 -21.05
N GLU A 103 0.84 15.61 -20.92
CA GLU A 103 -0.19 15.80 -21.95
C GLU A 103 -0.64 17.27 -22.08
N GLN A 104 -0.83 17.97 -20.96
CA GLN A 104 -1.35 19.34 -20.95
C GLN A 104 -0.25 20.39 -21.16
N CYS A 105 0.92 20.19 -20.55
CA CYS A 105 1.98 21.20 -20.47
C CYS A 105 3.26 20.82 -21.20
N ASN A 106 3.41 19.55 -21.63
CA ASN A 106 4.63 19.03 -22.28
C ASN A 106 5.91 19.21 -21.44
N CYS A 107 5.75 19.39 -20.13
CA CYS A 107 6.79 19.46 -19.10
C CYS A 107 6.21 18.88 -17.80
N VAL A 108 7.06 18.60 -16.82
CA VAL A 108 6.62 18.08 -15.52
C VAL A 108 6.46 19.20 -14.52
N VAL A 109 5.24 19.36 -13.99
CA VAL A 109 4.94 20.35 -12.97
C VAL A 109 5.74 20.06 -11.69
N PRO A 110 6.39 21.09 -11.10
CA PRO A 110 7.09 20.95 -9.82
C PRO A 110 6.19 20.34 -8.73
N GLY A 111 6.72 19.40 -7.96
CA GLY A 111 6.01 18.73 -6.86
C GLY A 111 5.39 17.37 -7.21
N ILE A 112 5.36 16.97 -8.50
CA ILE A 112 5.01 15.60 -8.88
C ILE A 112 6.16 14.66 -8.51
N LEU A 113 5.92 13.78 -7.52
CA LEU A 113 6.89 12.82 -6.99
C LEU A 113 6.91 11.52 -7.82
N TYR A 114 7.20 11.62 -9.11
CA TYR A 114 7.36 10.47 -10.01
C TYR A 114 8.73 10.51 -10.69
N HIS A 115 9.41 9.37 -10.81
CA HIS A 115 10.73 9.32 -11.42
C HIS A 115 10.66 9.52 -12.94
N HIS A 116 11.32 10.55 -13.46
CA HIS A 116 11.35 10.88 -14.88
C HIS A 116 12.65 11.59 -15.31
N ASP A 117 12.98 11.50 -16.60
CA ASP A 117 14.09 12.24 -17.23
C ASP A 117 13.61 13.49 -18.01
N LYS A 118 12.33 13.85 -17.85
CA LYS A 118 11.72 14.99 -18.54
C LYS A 118 12.04 16.32 -17.86
N ARG A 119 11.97 17.40 -18.64
CA ARG A 119 12.17 18.78 -18.17
C ARG A 119 11.05 19.18 -17.21
N ILE A 120 11.42 19.85 -16.13
CA ILE A 120 10.49 20.47 -15.17
C ILE A 120 9.95 21.79 -15.74
N CYS A 121 8.66 22.08 -15.55
CA CYS A 121 8.03 23.32 -15.99
C CYS A 121 8.61 24.54 -15.26
N ASN A 122 8.71 25.67 -15.96
CA ASN A 122 8.99 26.98 -15.36
C ASN A 122 7.71 27.58 -14.77
N ASP A 123 7.84 28.61 -13.94
CA ASP A 123 6.70 29.27 -13.27
C ASP A 123 5.64 29.81 -14.26
N GLU A 124 6.07 30.32 -15.42
CA GLU A 124 5.17 30.82 -16.48
C GLU A 124 4.39 29.71 -17.21
N GLU A 125 4.84 28.45 -17.09
CA GLU A 125 4.23 27.30 -17.75
C GLU A 125 3.23 26.58 -16.83
N LEU A 126 2.97 27.07 -15.62
CA LEU A 126 2.09 26.38 -14.66
C LEU A 126 0.60 26.54 -14.98
N ASP A 127 0.22 27.57 -15.74
CA ASP A 127 -1.18 27.89 -16.02
C ASP A 127 -1.90 26.82 -16.87
N CYS A 128 -1.16 25.98 -17.61
CA CYS A 128 -1.75 24.89 -18.40
C CYS A 128 -2.19 23.68 -17.55
N PHE A 129 -1.73 23.58 -16.29
CA PHE A 129 -1.95 22.38 -15.50
C PHE A 129 -3.31 22.40 -14.80
N HIS A 130 -4.26 21.71 -15.40
CA HIS A 130 -5.59 21.44 -14.85
C HIS A 130 -5.65 20.01 -14.33
N PHE A 131 -5.29 19.86 -13.05
CA PHE A 131 -5.26 18.56 -12.39
C PHE A 131 -6.52 18.30 -11.56
N ASN A 132 -7.17 17.18 -11.85
CA ASN A 132 -8.26 16.67 -11.04
C ASN A 132 -7.84 15.35 -10.38
N LEU A 133 -7.52 15.41 -9.09
CA LEU A 133 -7.07 14.26 -8.31
C LEU A 133 -8.09 13.11 -8.30
N SER A 134 -9.39 13.41 -8.41
CA SER A 134 -10.44 12.38 -8.43
C SER A 134 -10.37 11.48 -9.66
N GLU A 135 -9.85 11.96 -10.79
CA GLU A 135 -9.69 11.15 -12.00
C GLU A 135 -8.64 10.05 -11.80
N CYS A 136 -7.52 10.39 -11.18
CA CYS A 136 -6.47 9.44 -10.86
C CYS A 136 -6.93 8.38 -9.87
N TYR A 137 -7.66 8.76 -8.81
CA TYR A 137 -8.20 7.79 -7.84
C TYR A 137 -9.24 6.83 -8.42
N ARG A 138 -9.92 7.19 -9.51
CA ARG A 138 -10.83 6.26 -10.20
C ARG A 138 -10.08 5.14 -10.91
N MET A 139 -8.88 5.44 -11.44
CA MET A 139 -8.04 4.46 -12.13
C MET A 139 -7.14 3.68 -11.16
N CYS A 140 -6.62 4.36 -10.15
CA CYS A 140 -5.68 3.82 -9.18
C CYS A 140 -6.44 3.27 -7.97
N GLN A 141 -6.73 1.97 -8.00
CA GLN A 141 -7.33 1.27 -6.87
C GLN A 141 -6.27 0.90 -5.83
N GLN A 142 -6.71 0.54 -4.62
CA GLN A 142 -5.82 0.02 -3.59
C GLN A 142 -5.11 -1.27 -4.03
N PRO A 143 -3.86 -1.50 -3.62
CA PRO A 143 -3.13 -2.72 -3.96
C PRO A 143 -3.79 -3.96 -3.37
N CYS A 144 -3.76 -5.07 -4.11
CA CYS A 144 -4.28 -6.35 -3.59
C CYS A 144 -3.43 -6.97 -2.49
N GLU A 145 -2.16 -6.59 -2.40
CA GLU A 145 -1.24 -7.07 -1.39
C GLU A 145 -0.32 -5.92 -1.00
N PHE A 146 -0.33 -5.55 0.28
CA PHE A 146 0.53 -4.50 0.82
C PHE A 146 0.99 -4.83 2.23
N THR A 147 2.04 -4.14 2.66
CA THR A 147 2.68 -4.36 3.95
C THR A 147 2.86 -3.03 4.65
N ASP A 148 2.27 -2.94 5.83
CA ASP A 148 2.33 -1.76 6.69
C ASP A 148 3.17 -2.05 7.93
N PHE A 149 3.86 -1.00 8.38
CA PHE A 149 4.68 -1.03 9.58
C PHE A 149 4.02 -0.18 10.65
N GLU A 150 3.25 -0.83 11.52
CA GLU A 150 2.77 -0.19 12.73
C GLU A 150 3.96 0.00 13.69
N TYR A 151 4.07 1.18 14.29
CA TYR A 151 5.13 1.47 15.25
C TYR A 151 4.61 2.16 16.51
N ASP A 152 5.25 1.83 17.63
CA ASP A 152 5.09 2.52 18.90
C ASP A 152 6.42 3.19 19.27
N VAL A 153 6.41 4.51 19.44
CA VAL A 153 7.62 5.30 19.68
C VAL A 153 7.68 5.71 21.15
N GLN A 154 8.74 5.29 21.83
CA GLN A 154 9.05 5.74 23.18
C GLN A 154 10.20 6.73 23.14
N GLU A 155 9.93 7.95 23.60
CA GLU A 155 10.94 9.00 23.76
C GLU A 155 11.49 9.01 25.18
N ARG A 156 12.81 9.12 25.31
CA ARG A 156 13.50 9.38 26.58
C ARG A 156 14.61 10.40 26.34
N LYS A 157 14.97 11.15 27.37
CA LYS A 157 16.18 11.98 27.32
C LYS A 157 17.41 11.07 27.27
N LEU A 158 18.43 11.47 26.52
CA LEU A 158 19.74 10.82 26.58
C LEU A 158 20.37 11.13 27.95
N GLU A 159 20.17 10.23 28.91
CA GLU A 159 20.81 10.31 30.23
C GLU A 159 22.19 9.65 30.18
N ILE A 160 23.22 10.39 30.63
CA ILE A 160 24.57 9.83 30.83
C ILE A 160 24.58 9.15 32.20
N ASN A 161 24.18 7.88 32.28
CA ASN A 161 24.07 7.18 33.56
C ASN A 161 25.41 6.63 34.12
N ASN A 162 26.53 7.26 33.80
CA ASN A 162 27.82 7.05 34.47
C ASN A 162 28.50 8.40 34.73
N VAL A 163 27.94 9.20 35.65
CA VAL A 163 28.60 10.39 36.20
C VAL A 163 29.32 9.94 37.47
N GLN A 164 30.65 9.79 37.41
CA GLN A 164 31.47 9.43 38.59
C GLN A 164 32.11 10.65 39.24
N SER A 165 32.12 11.81 38.57
CA SER A 165 32.73 13.05 39.05
C SER A 165 31.91 14.29 38.68
N VAL A 166 32.16 15.42 39.37
CA VAL A 166 31.52 16.72 39.08
C VAL A 166 31.96 17.25 37.70
N GLU A 167 33.14 16.87 37.21
CA GLU A 167 33.61 17.10 35.85
C GLU A 167 32.74 16.41 34.78
N ASP A 168 32.17 15.22 35.08
CA ASP A 168 31.28 14.49 34.15
C ASP A 168 29.90 15.15 34.01
N LEU A 169 29.51 15.97 35.01
CA LEU A 169 28.28 16.78 34.99
C LEU A 169 28.39 17.95 34.00
N TYR A 170 29.61 18.43 33.74
CA TYR A 170 29.92 19.50 32.79
C TYR A 170 30.40 18.98 31.43
N SER A 171 30.78 17.70 31.33
CA SER A 171 31.04 17.01 30.06
C SER A 171 29.78 16.42 29.41
N MET A 172 28.69 17.19 29.38
CA MET A 172 27.78 17.05 28.24
C MET A 172 28.54 17.57 27.04
N ASP A 173 29.22 16.67 26.32
CA ASP A 173 29.84 17.01 25.05
C ASP A 173 28.78 17.78 24.22
N PRO A 174 29.01 19.03 23.78
CA PRO A 174 28.06 19.79 22.96
C PRO A 174 27.53 18.98 21.77
N VAL A 175 28.31 17.99 21.33
CA VAL A 175 27.98 16.96 20.35
C VAL A 175 26.73 16.14 20.72
N MET A 176 26.51 15.78 21.99
CA MET A 176 25.34 14.99 22.40
C MET A 176 24.04 15.80 22.43
N ARG A 177 24.12 17.13 22.61
CA ARG A 177 22.96 18.02 22.49
C ARG A 177 22.45 18.17 21.07
N ASN A 178 23.30 17.87 20.08
CA ASN A 178 22.95 17.91 18.66
C ASN A 178 22.57 16.52 18.10
N ARG A 179 22.75 15.45 18.88
CA ARG A 179 22.50 14.09 18.42
C ARG A 179 21.16 13.54 18.89
N ALA A 180 20.48 12.80 18.02
CA ALA A 180 19.36 11.94 18.39
C ALA A 180 19.75 10.49 18.13
N VAL A 181 19.44 9.60 19.06
CA VAL A 181 19.68 8.16 18.89
C VAL A 181 18.33 7.48 18.69
N MET A 182 18.22 6.61 17.69
CA MET A 182 17.04 5.83 17.42
C MET A 182 17.38 4.34 17.37
N LEU A 183 16.70 3.57 18.22
CA LEU A 183 16.83 2.13 18.33
C LEU A 183 15.53 1.50 17.83
N ILE A 184 15.63 0.68 16.79
CA ILE A 184 14.48 -0.01 16.21
C ILE A 184 14.47 -1.46 16.67
N PHE A 185 13.35 -1.90 17.23
CA PHE A 185 13.13 -3.27 17.69
C PHE A 185 11.90 -3.87 17.04
N LEU A 186 11.93 -5.16 16.74
CA LEU A 186 10.68 -5.90 16.47
C LEU A 186 9.95 -6.15 17.79
N LYS A 187 8.73 -5.60 17.90
CA LYS A 187 7.82 -5.87 19.02
C LYS A 187 7.60 -7.38 19.13
N ARG A 188 7.33 -8.03 18.00
CA ARG A 188 7.19 -9.48 17.84
C ARG A 188 7.83 -9.91 16.52
N PRO A 189 8.42 -11.12 16.47
CA PRO A 189 9.02 -11.65 15.23
C PRO A 189 7.96 -12.16 14.24
N GLU A 190 6.72 -12.39 14.70
CA GLU A 190 5.60 -12.82 13.86
C GLU A 190 5.09 -11.67 12.96
N VAL A 191 4.68 -12.03 11.74
CA VAL A 191 3.97 -11.15 10.82
C VAL A 191 2.47 -11.43 10.95
N ILE A 192 1.66 -10.39 11.12
CA ILE A 192 0.20 -10.54 11.15
C ILE A 192 -0.31 -10.39 9.73
N ILE A 193 -1.02 -11.40 9.23
CA ILE A 193 -1.59 -11.40 7.87
C ILE A 193 -3.11 -11.32 7.96
N TYR A 194 -3.70 -10.22 7.49
CA TYR A 194 -5.13 -10.08 7.26
C TYR A 194 -5.44 -10.49 5.82
N SER A 195 -6.23 -11.55 5.66
CA SER A 195 -6.57 -12.08 4.33
C SER A 195 -8.08 -12.08 4.14
N HIS A 196 -8.52 -11.28 3.18
CA HIS A 196 -9.89 -11.29 2.69
C HIS A 196 -10.13 -12.57 1.90
N ARG A 197 -11.20 -13.28 2.26
CA ARG A 197 -11.66 -14.48 1.58
C ARG A 197 -13.09 -14.27 1.12
N PRO A 198 -13.49 -14.83 -0.03
CA PRO A 198 -14.89 -14.80 -0.43
C PRO A 198 -15.74 -15.44 0.67
N GLN A 199 -16.91 -14.86 0.94
CA GLN A 199 -17.83 -15.41 1.93
C GLN A 199 -18.39 -16.78 1.52
N TYR A 200 -18.52 -16.99 0.21
CA TYR A 200 -18.96 -18.24 -0.39
C TYR A 200 -17.98 -18.67 -1.48
N GLU A 201 -17.52 -19.90 -1.41
CA GLU A 201 -16.79 -20.52 -2.51
C GLU A 201 -17.78 -21.04 -3.57
N ASP A 202 -17.33 -21.15 -4.82
CA ASP A 202 -18.19 -21.60 -5.94
C ASP A 202 -18.88 -22.94 -5.63
N ILE A 203 -18.15 -23.86 -4.99
CA ILE A 203 -18.64 -25.19 -4.61
C ILE A 203 -19.74 -25.11 -3.55
N GLU A 204 -19.65 -24.16 -2.62
CA GLU A 204 -20.65 -23.94 -1.60
C GLU A 204 -21.92 -23.37 -2.21
N ILE A 205 -21.80 -22.45 -3.17
CA ILE A 205 -22.92 -21.90 -3.92
C ILE A 205 -23.68 -23.04 -4.63
N PHE A 206 -22.98 -23.90 -5.38
CA PHE A 206 -23.59 -25.05 -6.04
C PHE A 206 -24.25 -26.02 -5.04
N SER A 207 -23.61 -26.20 -3.89
CA SER A 207 -24.13 -27.05 -2.81
C SER A 207 -25.40 -26.47 -2.18
N PHE A 208 -25.47 -25.15 -1.97
CA PHE A 208 -26.68 -24.47 -1.49
C PHE A 208 -27.82 -24.59 -2.49
N PHE A 209 -27.59 -24.28 -3.77
CA PHE A 209 -28.62 -24.42 -4.80
C PHE A 209 -29.11 -25.86 -4.92
N GLY A 210 -28.19 -26.83 -5.00
CA GLY A 210 -28.53 -28.25 -5.06
C GLY A 210 -29.30 -28.73 -3.83
N GLY A 211 -28.90 -28.27 -2.64
CA GLY A 211 -29.57 -28.59 -1.38
C GLY A 211 -31.00 -28.03 -1.32
N TYR A 212 -31.20 -26.76 -1.66
CA TYR A 212 -32.53 -26.16 -1.67
C TYR A 212 -33.43 -26.77 -2.75
N ILE A 213 -32.95 -26.91 -3.98
CA ILE A 213 -33.74 -27.50 -5.08
C ILE A 213 -34.10 -28.97 -4.75
N GLY A 214 -33.14 -29.74 -4.24
CA GLY A 214 -33.35 -31.11 -3.83
C GLY A 214 -34.34 -31.26 -2.66
N MET A 215 -34.29 -30.35 -1.68
CA MET A 215 -35.20 -30.39 -0.52
C MET A 215 -36.62 -29.95 -0.86
N TRP A 216 -36.78 -28.86 -1.59
CA TRP A 216 -38.10 -28.28 -1.86
C TRP A 216 -38.83 -28.96 -3.02
N LEU A 217 -38.10 -29.33 -4.08
CA LEU A 217 -38.69 -29.89 -5.30
C LEU A 217 -38.42 -31.38 -5.48
N GLY A 218 -37.51 -31.98 -4.69
CA GLY A 218 -37.08 -33.36 -4.90
C GLY A 218 -36.29 -33.57 -6.20
N ILE A 219 -35.89 -32.49 -6.87
CA ILE A 219 -35.20 -32.55 -8.15
C ILE A 219 -33.73 -32.80 -7.89
N SER A 220 -33.21 -33.88 -8.46
CA SER A 220 -31.78 -34.18 -8.49
C SER A 220 -31.17 -33.78 -9.83
N LEU A 221 -29.84 -33.69 -9.89
CA LEU A 221 -29.13 -33.45 -11.14
C LEU A 221 -29.44 -34.53 -12.19
N ILE A 222 -29.67 -35.78 -11.77
CA ILE A 222 -30.06 -36.90 -12.64
C ILE A 222 -31.44 -36.62 -13.26
N ALA A 223 -32.41 -36.17 -12.46
CA ALA A 223 -33.73 -35.83 -12.97
C ALA A 223 -33.71 -34.70 -14.02
N VAL A 224 -32.76 -33.75 -13.89
CA VAL A 224 -32.54 -32.71 -14.91
C VAL A 224 -31.95 -33.31 -16.19
N PHE A 225 -30.98 -34.22 -16.10
CA PHE A 225 -30.42 -34.88 -17.28
C PHE A 225 -31.46 -35.74 -18.02
N ASP A 226 -32.28 -36.50 -17.30
CA ASP A 226 -33.37 -37.29 -17.90
C ASP A 226 -34.38 -36.39 -18.63
N LEU A 227 -34.70 -35.21 -18.06
CA LEU A 227 -35.57 -34.24 -18.72
C LEU A 227 -34.92 -33.69 -20.01
N LEU A 228 -33.65 -33.33 -19.95
CA LEU A 228 -32.90 -32.83 -21.11
C LEU A 228 -32.83 -33.88 -22.22
N GLU A 229 -32.54 -35.15 -21.89
CA GLU A 229 -32.51 -36.25 -22.86
C GLU A 229 -33.87 -36.37 -23.57
N ASN A 230 -34.96 -36.43 -22.82
CA ASN A 230 -36.30 -36.52 -23.39
C ASN A 230 -36.65 -35.32 -24.29
N VAL A 231 -36.29 -34.10 -23.88
CA VAL A 231 -36.49 -32.89 -24.71
C VAL A 231 -35.66 -32.97 -25.99
N THR A 232 -34.40 -33.40 -25.93
CA THR A 232 -33.56 -33.56 -27.13
C THR A 232 -34.10 -34.62 -28.08
N LEU A 233 -34.62 -35.74 -27.58
CA LEU A 233 -35.23 -36.78 -28.41
C LEU A 233 -36.51 -36.29 -29.09
N VAL A 234 -37.38 -35.59 -28.36
CA VAL A 234 -38.62 -35.03 -28.92
C VAL A 234 -38.34 -33.97 -29.98
N THR A 235 -37.40 -33.06 -29.71
CA THR A 235 -37.00 -32.02 -30.67
C THR A 235 -36.33 -32.63 -31.90
N TYR A 236 -35.46 -33.63 -31.74
CA TYR A 236 -34.87 -34.38 -32.85
C TYR A 236 -35.93 -35.08 -33.70
N PHE A 237 -36.92 -35.74 -33.07
CA PHE A 237 -38.02 -36.37 -33.78
C PHE A 237 -38.82 -35.35 -34.60
N TRP A 238 -39.17 -34.20 -34.00
CA TRP A 238 -39.87 -33.11 -34.68
C TRP A 238 -39.08 -32.53 -35.86
N ILE A 239 -37.78 -32.30 -35.70
CA ILE A 239 -36.90 -31.81 -36.77
C ILE A 239 -36.83 -32.82 -37.92
N LYS A 240 -36.67 -34.12 -37.61
CA LYS A 240 -36.64 -35.19 -38.61
C LYS A 240 -37.96 -35.32 -39.35
N GLN A 241 -39.09 -35.11 -38.67
CA GLN A 241 -40.41 -35.16 -39.28
C GLN A 241 -40.64 -33.97 -40.23
N LYS A 242 -40.16 -32.77 -39.87
CA LYS A 242 -40.17 -31.60 -40.77
C LYS A 242 -39.26 -31.78 -41.99
N LEU A 243 -38.07 -32.35 -41.83
CA LEU A 243 -37.15 -32.63 -42.94
C LEU A 243 -37.67 -33.68 -43.94
N LYS A 244 -38.58 -34.56 -43.51
CA LYS A 244 -39.23 -35.55 -44.38
C LYS A 244 -40.46 -35.04 -45.13
N SER A 245 -40.96 -33.85 -44.76
CA SER A 245 -42.17 -33.23 -45.31
C SER A 245 -41.88 -32.12 -46.34
N ASN A 246 -40.61 -31.77 -46.54
CA ASN A 246 -40.10 -31.01 -47.69
C ASN A 246 -39.49 -31.98 -48.71
#